data_AF-A0A2V8JD48-F1
#
_entry.id   AF-A0A2V8JD48-F1
#
_cell.length_a   1.000
_cell.length_b   1.000
_cell.length_c   1.000
_cell.angle_alpha   90.00
_cell.angle_beta   90.00
_cell.angle_gamma   90.00
#
_symmetry.space_group_name_H-M   'P 1'
#
loop_
_entity.id
_entity.type
_entity.pdbx_description
1 polymer ?
#
loop_
_entity_poly.entity_id
_entity_poly.type
_entity_poly.pdbx_seq_one_letter_code
_entity_poly.pdbx_strand_id
1 'polypeptide(L)'
;MQITEPVTMLTDYAMGAASLFLGLVLLRHIGPSNRTTIRLWVISYAGVCIASLLGGTYHGFASYFSVSGLRALWNVTIYASGFAGGCIVAGAVASDVHGHKEGRKWLIAGTLVTFAGIAVQQTGFRHGAAFNHNDTYHLIQIAALYLFFRCARVVEDRRES
;
A
#
# COMPACT_ATOMS: atom_id res chain seq x y z
N MET A 1 12.68 -26.69 2.06
CA MET A 1 11.81 -25.82 1.25
C MET A 1 12.69 -24.74 0.63
N GLN A 2 12.64 -24.55 -0.68
CA GLN A 2 13.42 -23.54 -1.40
C GLN A 2 12.60 -22.25 -1.46
N ILE A 3 13.20 -21.12 -1.10
CA ILE A 3 12.57 -19.79 -1.23
C ILE A 3 13.33 -19.01 -2.31
N THR A 4 12.62 -18.53 -3.34
CA THR A 4 13.24 -17.95 -4.53
C THR A 4 13.83 -16.56 -4.25
N GLU A 5 13.03 -15.68 -3.65
CA GLU A 5 13.44 -14.33 -3.25
C GLU A 5 13.09 -14.06 -1.78
N PRO A 6 13.89 -14.54 -0.83
CA PRO A 6 13.52 -14.52 0.59
C PRO A 6 13.37 -13.10 1.15
N VAL A 7 14.20 -12.15 0.73
CA VAL A 7 14.11 -10.77 1.22
C VAL A 7 12.91 -10.04 0.61
N THR A 8 12.65 -10.23 -0.69
CA THR A 8 11.47 -9.65 -1.35
C THR A 8 10.19 -10.16 -0.69
N MET A 9 10.09 -11.47 -0.47
CA MET A 9 8.97 -12.09 0.25
C MET A 9 8.77 -11.50 1.66
N LEU A 10 9.85 -11.37 2.44
CA LEU A 10 9.76 -10.83 3.80
C LEU A 10 9.32 -9.37 3.81
N THR A 11 9.83 -8.55 2.89
CA THR A 11 9.46 -7.13 2.80
C THR A 11 8.03 -6.93 2.29
N ASP A 12 7.56 -7.79 1.38
CA ASP A 12 6.15 -7.88 0.98
C ASP A 12 5.25 -8.18 2.19
N TYR A 13 5.57 -9.23 2.96
CA TYR A 13 4.78 -9.58 4.14
C TYR A 13 4.83 -8.50 5.23
N ALA A 14 5.97 -7.83 5.40
CA ALA A 14 6.08 -6.68 6.28
C ALA A 14 5.17 -5.53 5.82
N MET A 15 5.12 -5.25 4.52
CA MET A 15 4.22 -4.24 3.95
C MET A 15 2.75 -4.62 4.14
N GLY A 16 2.40 -5.90 3.95
CA GLY A 16 1.06 -6.41 4.20
C GLY A 16 0.65 -6.27 5.67
N ALA A 17 1.52 -6.66 6.60
CA ALA A 17 1.29 -6.53 8.04
C ALA A 17 1.17 -5.05 8.48
N ALA A 18 2.04 -4.17 7.96
CA ALA A 18 1.97 -2.74 8.23
C ALA A 18 0.65 -2.14 7.71
N SER A 19 0.25 -2.51 6.48
CA SER A 19 -1.01 -2.06 5.89
C SER A 19 -2.22 -2.50 6.72
N LEU A 20 -2.27 -3.77 7.11
CA LEU A 20 -3.33 -4.32 7.97
C LEU A 20 -3.37 -3.58 9.31
N PHE A 21 -2.21 -3.42 9.97
CA PHE A 21 -2.12 -2.72 11.25
C PHE A 21 -2.64 -1.28 11.13
N LEU A 22 -2.18 -0.50 10.15
CA LEU A 22 -2.62 0.87 9.95
C LEU A 22 -4.13 0.96 9.65
N GLY A 23 -4.66 0.06 8.83
CA GLY A 23 -6.10 -0.04 8.57
C GLY A 23 -6.92 -0.33 9.83
N LEU A 24 -6.47 -1.27 10.67
CA LEU A 24 -7.13 -1.59 11.94
C LEU A 24 -7.04 -0.45 12.96
N VAL A 25 -5.94 0.30 13.00
CA VAL A 25 -5.84 1.52 13.83
C VAL A 25 -6.77 2.60 13.28
N LEU A 26 -6.84 2.79 11.97
CA LEU A 26 -7.69 3.80 11.34
C LEU A 26 -9.18 3.55 11.61
N LEU A 27 -9.61 2.29 11.64
CA LEU A 27 -10.98 1.91 12.01
C LEU A 27 -11.39 2.42 13.41
N ARG A 28 -10.43 2.53 14.35
CA ARG A 28 -10.71 3.07 15.70
C ARG A 28 -10.96 4.57 15.72
N HIS A 29 -10.67 5.27 14.63
CA HIS A 29 -10.88 6.71 14.47
C HIS A 29 -12.17 7.07 13.72
N ILE A 30 -13.00 6.07 13.39
CA ILE A 30 -14.26 6.29 12.68
C ILE A 30 -15.26 7.07 13.54
N GLY A 31 -15.78 8.15 12.98
CA GLY A 31 -16.76 9.04 13.60
C GLY A 31 -17.83 9.49 12.60
N PRO A 32 -18.84 10.26 13.07
CA PRO A 32 -19.89 10.77 12.19
C PRO A 32 -19.39 11.71 11.09
N SER A 33 -18.32 12.48 11.34
CA SER A 33 -17.80 13.48 10.40
C SER A 33 -16.87 12.93 9.32
N ASN A 34 -16.38 11.68 9.42
CA ASN A 34 -15.33 11.14 8.56
C ASN A 34 -15.59 9.70 8.09
N ARG A 35 -16.84 9.25 8.20
CA ARG A 35 -17.23 7.84 8.03
C ARG A 35 -16.91 7.32 6.63
N THR A 36 -17.22 8.09 5.60
CA THR A 36 -17.03 7.67 4.20
C THR A 36 -15.54 7.63 3.87
N THR A 37 -14.83 8.68 4.24
CA THR A 37 -13.38 8.82 4.08
C THR A 37 -12.66 7.65 4.74
N ILE A 38 -12.90 7.39 6.03
CA ILE A 38 -12.23 6.30 6.75
C ILE A 38 -12.54 4.94 6.14
N ARG A 39 -13.77 4.68 5.70
CA ARG A 39 -14.11 3.41 5.03
C ARG A 39 -13.30 3.20 3.75
N LEU A 40 -13.20 4.22 2.90
CA LEU A 40 -12.44 4.14 1.65
C LEU A 40 -10.95 3.90 1.91
N TRP A 41 -10.37 4.62 2.88
CA TRP A 41 -8.97 4.40 3.28
C TRP A 41 -8.75 3.01 3.87
N VAL A 42 -9.63 2.51 4.73
CA VAL A 42 -9.53 1.16 5.30
C VAL A 42 -9.63 0.08 4.22
N ILE A 43 -10.55 0.23 3.27
CA ILE A 43 -10.67 -0.68 2.12
C ILE A 43 -9.39 -0.65 1.28
N SER A 44 -8.78 0.53 1.11
CA SER A 44 -7.48 0.64 0.45
C SER A 44 -6.39 -0.15 1.19
N TYR A 45 -6.25 0.02 2.51
CA TYR A 45 -5.28 -0.73 3.32
C TYR A 45 -5.52 -2.25 3.25
N ALA A 46 -6.78 -2.69 3.21
CA ALA A 46 -7.11 -4.09 3.01
C ALA A 46 -6.66 -4.59 1.62
N GLY A 47 -6.88 -3.79 0.57
CA GLY A 47 -6.41 -4.08 -0.78
C GLY A 47 -4.88 -4.18 -0.88
N VAL A 48 -4.15 -3.24 -0.27
CA VAL A 48 -2.68 -3.31 -0.20
C VAL A 48 -2.21 -4.52 0.59
N CYS A 49 -2.88 -4.87 1.70
CA CYS A 49 -2.55 -6.07 2.48
C CYS A 49 -2.68 -7.33 1.62
N ILE A 50 -3.80 -7.49 0.91
CA ILE A 50 -4.02 -8.62 0.00
C ILE A 50 -2.96 -8.63 -1.10
N ALA A 51 -2.72 -7.50 -1.76
CA ALA A 51 -1.70 -7.39 -2.80
C ALA A 51 -0.32 -7.83 -2.29
N SER A 52 0.10 -7.34 -1.12
CA SER A 52 1.43 -7.64 -0.57
C SER A 52 1.55 -9.11 -0.13
N LEU A 53 0.49 -9.71 0.41
CA LEU A 53 0.50 -11.14 0.75
C LEU A 53 0.60 -12.02 -0.51
N LEU A 54 -0.06 -11.64 -1.60
CA LEU A 54 0.02 -12.37 -2.86
C LEU A 54 1.36 -12.12 -3.58
N GLY A 55 1.89 -10.89 -3.55
CA GLY A 55 3.21 -10.52 -4.03
C GLY A 55 4.32 -11.28 -3.31
N GLY A 56 4.30 -11.30 -1.98
CA GLY A 56 5.26 -12.07 -1.20
C GLY A 56 5.16 -13.58 -1.49
N THR A 57 3.95 -14.09 -1.73
CA THR A 57 3.77 -15.49 -2.15
C THR A 57 4.37 -15.75 -3.54
N TYR A 58 4.21 -14.81 -4.47
CA TYR A 58 4.78 -14.87 -5.82
C TYR A 58 6.31 -14.88 -5.77
N HIS A 59 6.93 -13.96 -5.02
CA HIS A 59 8.39 -13.85 -4.90
C HIS A 59 9.01 -14.98 -4.07
N GLY A 60 8.33 -15.43 -3.01
CA GLY A 60 8.87 -16.44 -2.10
C GLY A 60 8.76 -17.87 -2.63
N PHE A 61 7.60 -18.23 -3.18
CA PHE A 61 7.23 -19.63 -3.43
C PHE A 61 7.15 -19.97 -4.93
N ALA A 62 7.81 -19.19 -5.79
CA ALA A 62 7.64 -19.30 -7.23
C ALA A 62 7.86 -20.73 -7.78
N SER A 63 8.81 -21.48 -7.21
CA SER A 63 9.14 -22.85 -7.61
C SER A 63 8.03 -23.88 -7.36
N TYR A 64 7.01 -23.54 -6.57
CA TYR A 64 5.92 -24.43 -6.20
C TYR A 64 4.66 -24.24 -7.05
N PHE A 65 4.65 -23.28 -7.97
CA PHE A 65 3.51 -22.97 -8.83
C PHE A 65 3.81 -23.28 -10.29
N SER A 66 2.75 -23.63 -11.04
CA SER A 66 2.82 -23.65 -12.50
C SER A 66 2.93 -22.23 -13.06
N VAL A 67 3.39 -22.10 -14.31
CA VAL A 67 3.45 -20.79 -15.00
C VAL A 67 2.10 -20.07 -15.01
N SER A 68 1.01 -20.81 -15.25
CA SER A 68 -0.35 -20.28 -15.20
C SER A 68 -0.74 -19.83 -13.79
N GLY A 69 -0.34 -20.60 -12.76
CA GLY A 69 -0.55 -20.24 -11.36
C GLY A 69 0.18 -18.94 -10.98
N LEU A 70 1.44 -18.80 -11.36
CA LEU A 70 2.21 -17.57 -11.15
C LEU A 70 1.59 -16.37 -11.85
N ARG A 71 1.13 -16.54 -13.10
CA ARG A 71 0.45 -15.48 -13.84
C ARG A 71 -0.86 -15.06 -13.18
N ALA A 72 -1.65 -16.02 -12.70
CA ALA A 72 -2.88 -15.73 -11.98
C ALA A 72 -2.60 -14.97 -10.67
N LEU A 73 -1.62 -15.43 -9.89
CA LEU A 73 -1.21 -14.79 -8.64
C LEU A 73 -0.75 -13.34 -8.84
N TRP A 74 0.07 -13.12 -9.88
CA TRP A 74 0.52 -11.78 -10.25
C TRP A 74 -0.62 -10.88 -10.71
N ASN A 75 -1.53 -11.38 -11.55
CA ASN A 75 -2.69 -10.61 -12.00
C ASN A 75 -3.58 -10.17 -10.84
N VAL A 76 -3.84 -11.05 -9.87
CA VAL A 76 -4.62 -10.69 -8.68
C VAL A 76 -3.88 -9.65 -7.84
N THR A 77 -2.55 -9.76 -7.71
CA THR A 77 -1.71 -8.77 -7.01
C THR A 77 -1.86 -7.38 -7.66
N ILE A 78 -1.79 -7.30 -8.99
CA ILE A 78 -1.94 -6.05 -9.74
C ILE A 78 -3.35 -5.48 -9.60
N TYR A 79 -4.40 -6.31 -9.73
CA TYR A 79 -5.78 -5.84 -9.56
C TYR A 79 -6.07 -5.35 -8.14
N ALA A 80 -5.58 -6.05 -7.12
CA ALA A 80 -5.70 -5.61 -5.73
C ALA A 80 -4.96 -4.28 -5.48
N SER A 81 -3.77 -4.11 -6.05
CA SER A 81 -3.01 -2.85 -5.98
C SER A 81 -3.73 -1.69 -6.66
N GLY A 82 -4.27 -1.93 -7.86
CA GLY A 82 -5.04 -0.94 -8.61
C GLY A 82 -6.33 -0.54 -7.89
N PHE A 83 -7.06 -1.51 -7.35
CA PHE A 83 -8.25 -1.27 -6.52
C PHE A 83 -7.91 -0.45 -5.27
N ALA A 84 -6.83 -0.81 -4.56
CA ALA A 84 -6.38 -0.05 -3.40
C ALA A 84 -6.03 1.40 -3.74
N GLY A 85 -5.31 1.63 -4.86
CA GLY A 85 -5.01 2.97 -5.36
C GLY A 85 -6.27 3.75 -5.72
N GLY A 86 -7.25 3.12 -6.37
CA GLY A 86 -8.56 3.71 -6.64
C GLY A 86 -9.29 4.15 -5.36
N CYS A 87 -9.22 3.34 -4.30
CA CYS A 87 -9.79 3.69 -3.01
C CYS A 87 -9.04 4.84 -2.30
N ILE A 88 -7.72 4.97 -2.47
CA ILE A 88 -6.97 6.16 -2.00
C ILE A 88 -7.49 7.41 -2.68
N VAL A 89 -7.61 7.37 -4.01
CA VAL A 89 -8.11 8.51 -4.80
C VAL A 89 -9.53 8.85 -4.41
N ALA A 90 -10.42 7.86 -4.32
CA ALA A 90 -11.80 8.06 -3.88
C ALA A 90 -11.87 8.63 -2.46
N GLY A 91 -11.05 8.12 -1.53
CA GLY A 91 -10.97 8.62 -0.15
C GLY A 91 -10.47 10.06 -0.07
N ALA A 92 -9.50 10.44 -0.90
CA ALA A 92 -9.02 11.82 -0.99
C ALA A 92 -10.10 12.75 -1.57
N VAL A 93 -10.81 12.32 -2.63
CA VAL A 93 -11.91 13.08 -3.25
C VAL A 93 -13.10 13.24 -2.31
N ALA A 94 -13.46 12.18 -1.59
CA ALA A 94 -14.55 12.18 -0.61
C ALA A 94 -14.25 13.02 0.64
N SER A 95 -12.99 13.42 0.84
CA SER A 95 -12.56 14.20 1.99
C SER A 95 -12.47 15.71 1.69
N ASP A 96 -12.58 16.54 2.74
CA ASP A 96 -12.22 17.96 2.69
C ASP A 96 -10.71 18.17 2.86
N VAL A 97 -9.90 17.56 1.99
CA VAL A 97 -8.44 17.73 2.05
C VAL A 97 -8.00 19.17 1.79
N HIS A 98 -8.81 19.98 1.11
CA HIS A 98 -8.49 21.37 0.79
C HIS A 98 -8.60 22.28 2.01
N GLY A 99 -9.63 22.09 2.86
CA GLY A 99 -9.79 22.79 4.14
C GLY A 99 -8.75 22.36 5.18
N HIS A 100 -8.19 21.16 5.06
CA HIS A 100 -7.26 20.58 6.03
C HIS A 100 -5.79 20.69 5.58
N LYS A 101 -5.13 21.81 5.90
CA LYS A 101 -3.71 22.07 5.53
C LYS A 101 -2.75 20.92 5.89
N GLU A 102 -2.90 20.34 7.09
CA GLU A 102 -2.07 19.22 7.53
C GLU A 102 -2.40 17.93 6.77
N GLY A 103 -3.68 17.64 6.52
CA GLY A 103 -4.10 16.51 5.68
C GLY A 103 -3.51 16.59 4.28
N ARG A 104 -3.57 17.77 3.65
CA ARG A 104 -2.98 18.01 2.33
C ARG A 104 -1.48 17.77 2.28
N LYS A 105 -0.73 18.23 3.30
CA LYS A 105 0.71 17.96 3.40
C LYS A 105 1.00 16.47 3.45
N TRP A 106 0.27 15.71 4.27
CA TRP A 106 0.44 14.27 4.38
C TRP A 106 0.09 13.54 3.09
N LEU A 107 -0.99 13.94 2.40
CA LEU A 107 -1.36 13.37 1.11
C LEU A 107 -0.25 13.57 0.08
N ILE A 108 0.25 14.81 -0.08
CA ILE A 108 1.32 15.15 -1.03
C ILE A 108 2.61 14.38 -0.68
N ALA A 109 2.99 14.36 0.60
CA ALA A 109 4.17 13.66 1.05
C ALA A 109 4.08 12.15 0.76
N GLY A 110 2.93 11.52 1.07
CA GLY A 110 2.67 10.11 0.75
C GLY A 110 2.82 9.83 -0.76
N THR A 111 2.19 10.65 -1.59
CA THR A 111 2.28 10.55 -3.06
C THR A 111 3.72 10.69 -3.57
N LEU A 112 4.48 11.68 -3.09
CA LEU A 112 5.87 11.88 -3.50
C LEU A 112 6.77 10.71 -3.08
N VAL A 113 6.59 10.19 -1.85
CA VAL A 113 7.34 9.03 -1.38
C VAL A 113 6.98 7.79 -2.19
N THR A 114 5.71 7.59 -2.56
CA THR A 114 5.31 6.51 -3.47
C THR A 114 6.02 6.62 -4.82
N PHE A 115 6.08 7.82 -5.43
CA PHE A 115 6.80 8.03 -6.69
C PHE A 115 8.31 7.81 -6.55
N ALA A 116 8.92 8.24 -5.44
CA ALA A 116 10.33 7.95 -5.18
C ALA A 116 10.58 6.43 -5.09
N GLY A 117 9.67 5.69 -4.46
CA GLY A 117 9.72 4.23 -4.44
C GLY A 117 9.63 3.63 -5.84
N ILE A 118 8.68 4.08 -6.66
CA ILE A 118 8.55 3.62 -8.06
C ILE A 118 9.83 3.90 -8.85
N ALA A 119 10.41 5.09 -8.70
CA ALA A 119 11.67 5.44 -9.35
C ALA A 119 12.80 4.49 -8.93
N VAL A 120 12.89 4.16 -7.64
CA VAL A 120 13.85 3.18 -7.12
C VAL A 120 13.61 1.79 -7.72
N GLN A 121 12.35 1.33 -7.79
CA GLN A 121 12.00 0.04 -8.38
C GLN A 121 12.48 -0.07 -9.84
N GLN A 122 12.35 1.01 -10.62
CA GLN A 122 12.75 1.03 -12.04
C GLN A 122 14.26 0.98 -12.28
N THR A 123 15.08 1.22 -11.27
CA THR A 123 16.54 1.15 -11.43
C THR A 123 17.06 -0.26 -11.69
N GLY A 124 16.28 -1.29 -11.31
CA GLY A 124 16.71 -2.69 -11.39
C GLY A 124 17.91 -3.04 -10.52
N PHE A 125 18.30 -2.17 -9.56
CA PHE A 125 19.54 -2.39 -8.80
C PHE A 125 19.47 -3.67 -7.96
N ARG A 126 20.65 -4.26 -7.73
CA ARG A 126 20.84 -5.39 -6.82
C ARG A 126 22.11 -5.16 -5.98
N HIS A 127 22.00 -5.36 -4.67
CA HIS A 127 23.12 -5.23 -3.74
C HIS A 127 23.35 -6.56 -3.02
N GLY A 128 24.46 -7.21 -3.36
CA GLY A 128 24.78 -8.54 -2.84
C GLY A 128 23.83 -9.64 -3.36
N ALA A 129 23.84 -10.78 -2.66
CA ALA A 129 23.15 -11.98 -3.12
C ALA A 129 21.62 -11.92 -2.96
N ALA A 130 21.08 -11.12 -2.04
CA ALA A 130 19.67 -11.19 -1.64
C ALA A 130 18.92 -9.86 -1.71
N PHE A 131 19.57 -8.72 -1.45
CA PHE A 131 18.91 -7.41 -1.38
C PHE A 131 18.87 -6.71 -2.75
N ASN A 132 17.73 -6.11 -3.10
CA ASN A 132 17.49 -5.52 -4.41
C ASN A 132 16.49 -4.35 -4.39
N HIS A 133 16.22 -3.80 -5.57
CA HIS A 133 15.30 -2.68 -5.78
C HIS A 133 13.87 -2.93 -5.27
N ASN A 134 13.35 -4.16 -5.33
CA ASN A 134 12.01 -4.49 -4.80
C ASN A 134 11.96 -4.37 -3.27
N ASP A 135 13.01 -4.84 -2.58
CA ASP A 135 13.09 -4.74 -1.12
C ASP A 135 13.03 -3.27 -0.68
N THR A 136 13.82 -2.44 -1.36
CA THR A 136 13.87 -1.00 -1.06
C THR A 136 12.56 -0.32 -1.44
N TYR A 137 11.95 -0.70 -2.56
CA TYR A 137 10.63 -0.25 -2.96
C TYR A 137 9.58 -0.54 -1.88
N HIS A 138 9.51 -1.77 -1.34
CA HIS A 138 8.56 -2.14 -0.29
C HIS A 138 8.76 -1.31 0.99
N LEU A 139 10.01 -1.12 1.43
CA LEU A 139 10.31 -0.29 2.60
C LEU A 139 9.89 1.18 2.39
N ILE A 140 10.09 1.72 1.19
CA ILE A 140 9.62 3.06 0.84
C ILE A 140 8.08 3.12 0.82
N GLN A 141 7.41 2.11 0.27
CA GLN A 141 5.94 2.06 0.29
C GLN A 141 5.38 1.94 1.71
N ILE A 142 6.04 1.23 2.64
CA ILE A 142 5.64 1.23 4.06
C ILE A 142 5.67 2.64 4.65
N ALA A 143 6.71 3.43 4.34
CA ALA A 143 6.77 4.83 4.74
C ALA A 143 5.64 5.65 4.11
N ALA A 144 5.35 5.46 2.82
CA ALA A 144 4.24 6.13 2.14
C ALA A 144 2.87 5.78 2.76
N LEU A 145 2.62 4.50 3.07
CA LEU A 145 1.42 4.03 3.76
C LEU A 145 1.23 4.73 5.11
N TYR A 146 2.31 4.91 5.87
CA TYR A 146 2.24 5.68 7.11
C TYR A 146 1.83 7.14 6.88
N LEU A 147 2.36 7.80 5.84
CA LEU A 147 2.00 9.18 5.51
C LEU A 147 0.53 9.29 5.08
N PHE A 148 0.03 8.35 4.27
CA PHE A 148 -1.39 8.29 3.92
C PHE A 148 -2.27 8.05 5.15
N PHE A 149 -1.84 7.25 6.11
CA PHE A 149 -2.56 7.04 7.37
C PHE A 149 -2.66 8.33 8.17
N ARG A 150 -1.59 9.14 8.19
CA ARG A 150 -1.59 10.46 8.83
C ARG A 150 -2.55 11.42 8.14
N CYS A 151 -2.68 11.37 6.82
CA CYS A 151 -3.71 12.10 6.08
C CYS A 151 -5.11 11.66 6.52
N ALA A 152 -5.43 10.36 6.38
CA ALA A 152 -6.75 9.80 6.65
C ALA A 152 -7.26 10.07 8.08
N ARG A 153 -6.35 10.20 9.05
CA ARG A 153 -6.71 10.49 10.45
C ARG A 153 -7.18 11.92 10.71
N VAL A 154 -6.81 12.88 9.87
CA VAL A 154 -7.04 14.31 10.13
C VAL A 154 -8.05 14.96 9.20
N VAL A 155 -8.40 14.30 8.10
CA VAL A 155 -9.39 14.79 7.14
C VAL A 155 -10.79 14.28 7.50
N GLU A 156 -11.79 15.10 7.20
CA GLU A 156 -13.22 14.77 7.37
C GLU A 156 -13.88 14.57 6.01
N ASP A 157 -15.10 14.00 6.03
CA ASP A 157 -15.94 13.89 4.84
C ASP A 157 -16.26 15.29 4.31
N ARG A 158 -16.21 15.45 2.99
CA ARG A 158 -16.59 16.69 2.34
C ARG A 158 -18.09 16.94 2.58
N ARG A 159 -18.42 18.14 3.08
CA ARG A 159 -19.81 18.58 3.19
C ARG A 159 -20.29 19.04 1.82
N GLU A 160 -21.43 18.52 1.36
CA GLU A 160 -22.13 19.06 0.21
C GLU A 160 -22.69 20.44 0.61
N SER A 161 -22.28 21.48 -0.10
CA SER A 161 -22.75 22.86 0.08
C SER A 161 -23.98 23.14 -0.76
#